data_AF-W5YP71-F1
#
_entry.id   AF-W5YP71-F1
#
_cell.length_a   1.000
_cell.length_b   1.000
_cell.length_c   1.000
_cell.angle_alpha   90.00
_cell.angle_beta   90.00
_cell.angle_gamma   90.00
#
_symmetry.space_group_name_H-M   'P 1'
#
loop_
_entity.id
_entity.type
_entity.pdbx_description
1 polymer ?
#
loop_
_entity_poly.entity_id
_entity_poly.type
_entity_poly.pdbx_seq_one_letter_code
_entity_poly.pdbx_strand_id
1 'polypeptide(L)'
;MLAFRNHHQSAPHQPINAWMESYSRRQNFRRMARSLLAERDEILSDLGYNRYDLLDALHLPLHSDAMQYIEARRSKRKQQNRTD
;
A
#
# COMPACT_ATOMS: atom_id res chain seq x y z
N MET A 1 -39.98 26.65 12.64
CA MET A 1 -38.70 25.98 12.32
C MET A 1 -39.02 24.57 11.82
N LEU A 2 -38.98 24.35 10.51
CA LEU A 2 -39.23 23.03 9.91
C LEU A 2 -37.87 22.38 9.63
N ALA A 3 -37.52 21.37 10.42
CA ALA A 3 -36.31 20.60 10.24
C ALA A 3 -36.54 19.60 9.09
N PHE A 4 -36.07 19.94 7.90
CA PHE A 4 -35.96 18.99 6.80
C PHE A 4 -34.79 18.06 7.10
N ARG A 5 -35.12 16.86 7.56
CA ARG A 5 -34.18 15.76 7.73
C ARG A 5 -33.72 15.31 6.35
N ASN A 6 -32.53 15.77 5.95
CA ASN A 6 -31.85 15.25 4.77
C ASN A 6 -31.49 13.77 5.02
N HIS A 7 -32.32 12.87 4.49
CA HIS A 7 -31.91 11.49 4.26
C HIS A 7 -30.84 11.50 3.17
N HIS A 8 -29.57 11.58 3.58
CA HIS A 8 -28.45 11.19 2.74
C HIS A 8 -28.54 9.68 2.53
N GLN A 9 -29.29 9.28 1.50
CA GLN A 9 -29.20 7.94 0.91
C GLN A 9 -27.82 7.84 0.25
N SER A 10 -26.83 7.36 1.00
CA SER A 10 -25.58 6.87 0.45
C SER A 10 -25.88 5.59 -0.32
N ALA A 11 -26.07 5.74 -1.63
CA ALA A 11 -26.22 4.60 -2.53
C ALA A 11 -24.97 3.70 -2.44
N PRO A 12 -25.10 2.39 -2.14
CA PRO A 12 -23.97 1.47 -2.14
C PRO A 12 -23.66 1.05 -3.58
N HIS A 13 -22.97 1.92 -4.29
CA HIS A 13 -22.41 1.68 -5.62
C HIS A 13 -20.88 1.69 -5.50
N GLN A 14 -20.05 0.68 -5.79
CA GLN A 14 -20.21 -0.68 -6.27
C GLN A 14 -18.90 -1.43 -5.94
N PRO A 15 -18.93 -2.70 -5.48
CA PRO A 15 -17.75 -3.49 -5.12
C PRO A 15 -16.76 -3.73 -6.29
N ILE A 16 -17.22 -3.59 -7.54
CA ILE A 16 -16.40 -3.78 -8.75
C ILE A 16 -15.30 -2.71 -8.85
N ASN A 17 -15.62 -1.45 -8.55
CA ASN A 17 -14.65 -0.35 -8.60
C ASN A 17 -13.53 -0.56 -7.57
N ALA A 18 -13.90 -0.96 -6.35
CA ALA A 18 -12.93 -1.25 -5.29
C ALA A 18 -12.00 -2.43 -5.63
N TRP A 19 -12.51 -3.46 -6.31
CA TRP A 19 -11.69 -4.59 -6.77
C TRP A 19 -10.75 -4.18 -7.91
N MET A 20 -11.24 -3.43 -8.90
CA MET A 20 -10.41 -2.90 -9.99
C MET A 20 -9.32 -1.95 -9.48
N GLU A 21 -9.65 -1.08 -8.52
CA GLU A 21 -8.68 -0.20 -7.88
C GLU A 21 -7.61 -0.98 -7.12
N SER A 22 -8.01 -1.99 -6.35
CA SER A 22 -7.08 -2.85 -5.61
C SER A 22 -6.14 -3.61 -6.57
N TYR A 23 -6.69 -4.09 -7.68
CA TYR A 23 -5.92 -4.71 -8.74
C TYR A 23 -4.95 -3.72 -9.42
N SER A 24 -5.41 -2.52 -9.74
CA SER A 24 -4.58 -1.45 -10.32
C SER A 24 -3.42 -1.07 -9.41
N ARG A 25 -3.69 -0.83 -8.11
CA ARG A 25 -2.66 -0.60 -7.09
C ARG A 25 -1.66 -1.74 -7.04
N ARG A 26 -2.13 -3.00 -7.09
CA ARG A 26 -1.26 -4.17 -7.10
C ARG A 26 -0.39 -4.24 -8.37
N GLN A 27 -0.93 -3.93 -9.55
CA GLN A 27 -0.13 -3.94 -10.78
C GLN A 27 0.91 -2.82 -10.79
N ASN A 28 0.56 -1.64 -10.30
CA ASN A 28 1.51 -0.54 -10.12
C ASN A 28 2.62 -0.92 -9.15
N PHE A 29 2.27 -1.53 -8.00
CA PHE A 29 3.26 -2.05 -7.07
C PHE A 29 4.16 -3.10 -7.72
N ARG A 30 3.61 -4.07 -8.46
CA ARG A 30 4.41 -5.11 -9.14
C ARG A 30 5.40 -4.53 -10.14
N ARG A 31 4.98 -3.52 -10.92
CA ARG A 31 5.86 -2.82 -11.85
C ARG A 31 7.00 -2.12 -11.11
N MET A 32 6.66 -1.33 -10.08
CA MET A 32 7.64 -0.64 -9.24
C MET A 32 8.62 -1.62 -8.57
N ALA A 33 8.10 -2.66 -7.91
CA ALA A 33 8.90 -3.65 -7.21
C ALA A 33 9.84 -4.40 -8.16
N ARG A 34 9.42 -4.72 -9.39
CA ARG A 34 10.30 -5.32 -10.41
C ARG A 34 11.46 -4.40 -10.79
N SER A 35 11.18 -3.12 -11.03
CA SER A 35 12.23 -2.14 -11.32
C SER A 35 13.20 -2.00 -10.14
N LEU A 36 12.69 -1.93 -8.92
CA LEU A 36 13.51 -1.83 -7.71
C LEU A 36 14.35 -3.09 -7.47
N LEU A 37 13.77 -4.28 -7.63
CA LEU A 37 14.48 -5.56 -7.40
C LEU A 37 15.60 -5.84 -8.42
N ALA A 38 15.61 -5.12 -9.55
CA ALA A 38 16.71 -5.16 -10.50
C ALA A 38 17.94 -4.37 -10.00
N GLU A 39 17.75 -3.44 -9.06
CA GLU A 39 18.81 -2.63 -8.49
C GLU A 39 19.58 -3.39 -7.40
N ARG A 40 20.74 -2.83 -7.02
CA ARG A 40 21.58 -3.31 -5.91
C ARG A 40 20.97 -2.94 -4.56
N ASP A 41 21.33 -3.69 -3.52
CA ASP A 41 20.80 -3.46 -2.16
C ASP A 41 21.21 -2.12 -1.55
N GLU A 42 22.37 -1.60 -1.94
CA GLU A 42 22.82 -0.25 -1.58
C GLU A 42 21.85 0.82 -2.12
N ILE A 43 21.54 0.75 -3.41
CA ILE A 43 20.59 1.67 -4.08
C ILE A 43 19.19 1.54 -3.46
N LEU A 44 18.74 0.31 -3.19
CA LEU A 44 17.47 0.09 -2.51
C LEU A 44 17.45 0.75 -1.13
N SER A 45 18.52 0.61 -0.36
CA SER A 45 18.65 1.16 0.98
C SER A 45 18.65 2.69 0.96
N ASP A 46 19.34 3.31 0.00
CA ASP A 46 19.33 4.76 -0.21
C ASP A 46 17.92 5.29 -0.53
N LEU A 47 17.14 4.52 -1.30
CA LEU A 47 15.72 4.80 -1.57
C LEU A 47 14.80 4.44 -0.38
N GLY A 48 15.36 3.96 0.73
CA GLY A 48 14.64 3.55 1.94
C GLY A 48 13.84 2.25 1.78
N TYR A 49 14.16 1.43 0.78
CA TYR A 49 13.57 0.11 0.56
C TYR A 49 14.48 -0.99 1.08
N ASN A 50 13.87 -2.14 1.39
CA ASN A 50 14.58 -3.37 1.70
C ASN A 50 14.13 -4.45 0.73
N ARG A 51 15.07 -5.22 0.17
CA ARG A 51 14.76 -6.28 -0.80
C ARG A 51 13.77 -7.30 -0.25
N TYR A 52 13.96 -7.74 0.99
CA TYR A 52 13.09 -8.73 1.62
C TYR A 52 11.68 -8.19 1.82
N ASP A 53 11.53 -6.94 2.25
CA ASP A 53 10.21 -6.32 2.39
C ASP A 53 9.46 -6.24 1.05
N LEU A 54 10.17 -5.90 -0.05
CA LEU A 54 9.59 -5.87 -1.39
C LEU A 54 9.16 -7.26 -1.86
N LEU A 55 9.97 -8.29 -1.58
CA LEU A 55 9.64 -9.68 -1.90
C LEU A 55 8.44 -10.17 -1.08
N ASP A 56 8.40 -9.89 0.23
CA ASP A 56 7.26 -10.23 1.09
C ASP A 56 5.97 -9.56 0.58
N ALA A 57 6.06 -8.26 0.24
CA ALA A 57 4.94 -7.49 -0.27
C ALA A 57 4.42 -8.02 -1.63
N LEU A 58 5.29 -8.61 -2.46
CA LEU A 58 4.89 -9.27 -3.71
C LEU A 58 4.07 -10.55 -3.49
N HIS A 59 4.24 -11.22 -2.35
CA HIS A 59 3.52 -12.45 -1.99
C HIS A 59 2.19 -12.20 -1.27
N LEU A 60 1.87 -10.95 -0.92
CA LEU A 60 0.61 -10.61 -0.26
C LEU A 60 -0.62 -10.99 -1.11
N PRO A 61 -1.76 -11.33 -0.49
CA PRO A 61 -3.00 -11.55 -1.24
C PRO A 61 -3.49 -10.23 -1.88
N LEU A 62 -4.33 -10.34 -2.91
CA LEU A 62 -4.76 -9.17 -3.71
C LEU A 62 -5.55 -8.11 -2.91
N HIS A 63 -6.24 -8.54 -1.86
CA HIS A 63 -7.01 -7.65 -0.99
C HIS A 63 -6.14 -6.88 0.01
N SER A 64 -4.86 -7.23 0.15
CA SER A 64 -3.90 -6.50 0.97
C SER A 64 -3.14 -5.47 0.15
N ASP A 65 -3.09 -4.23 0.63
CA ASP A 65 -2.33 -3.17 -0.02
C ASP A 65 -0.83 -3.33 0.29
N ALA A 66 -0.07 -3.68 -0.75
CA ALA A 66 1.36 -3.90 -0.66
C ALA A 66 2.14 -2.63 -0.30
N MET A 67 1.66 -1.45 -0.70
CA MET A 67 2.30 -0.19 -0.33
C MET A 67 2.11 0.11 1.15
N GLN A 68 0.90 -0.08 1.67
CA GLN A 68 0.64 0.08 3.11
C GLN A 68 1.49 -0.87 3.95
N TYR A 69 1.70 -2.11 3.50
CA TYR A 69 2.60 -3.05 4.17
C TYR A 69 4.04 -2.51 4.26
N ILE A 70 4.59 -2.00 3.16
CA ILE A 70 5.93 -1.40 3.12
C ILE A 70 6.01 -0.18 4.05
N GLU A 71 5.01 0.70 4.02
CA GLU A 71 4.95 1.90 4.85
C GLU A 71 4.87 1.59 6.35
N ALA A 72 4.08 0.58 6.73
CA ALA A 72 3.99 0.12 8.10
C ALA A 72 5.36 -0.39 8.60
N ARG A 73 6.09 -1.12 7.76
CA ARG A 73 7.40 -1.67 8.10
C ARG A 73 8.47 -0.58 8.18
N ARG A 74 8.42 0.43 7.29
CA ARG A 74 9.24 1.64 7.37
C ARG A 74 8.99 2.43 8.65
N SER A 75 7.72 2.60 9.03
CA SER A 75 7.33 3.33 10.23
C SER A 75 7.83 2.63 11.49
N LYS A 76 7.72 1.30 11.56
CA LYS A 76 8.26 0.49 12.66
C LYS A 76 9.77 0.66 12.82
N ARG A 77 10.54 0.59 11.72
CA ARG A 77 12.00 0.83 11.78
C ARG A 77 12.36 2.25 12.23
N LYS A 78 11.65 3.26 11.73
CA LYS A 78 11.86 4.64 12.17
C LYS A 78 11.56 4.82 13.66
N GLN A 79 10.58 4.11 14.21
CA GLN A 79 10.28 4.14 15.63
C GLN A 79 11.37 3.44 16.44
N GLN A 80 11.83 2.26 16.01
CA GLN A 80 12.92 1.51 16.63
C GLN A 80 14.20 2.37 16.75
N ASN A 81 14.60 3.03 15.65
CA ASN A 81 15.80 3.87 15.61
C ASN A 81 15.69 5.17 16.44
N ARG A 82 14.51 5.51 16.98
CA ARG A 82 14.34 6.68 17.88
C ARG A 82 14.39 6.30 19.36
N THR A 83 14.24 5.01 19.65
CA THR A 83 14.28 4.45 21.00
C THR A 83 15.66 3.89 21.37
N ASP A 84 16.52 3.66 20.38
CA ASP A 84 17.94 3.34 20.54
C ASP A 84 18.79 4.63 20.48
#